data_AF-A0A967P064-F1
#
_entry.id   AF-A0A967P064-F1
#
_cell.length_a   1.000
_cell.length_b   1.000
_cell.length_c   1.000
_cell.angle_alpha   90.00
_cell.angle_beta   90.00
_cell.angle_gamma   90.00
#
_symmetry.space_group_name_H-M   'P 1'
#
loop_
_entity.id
_entity.type
_entity.pdbx_description
1 polymer ?
#
loop_
_entity_poly.entity_id
_entity_poly.type
_entity_poly.pdbx_seq_one_letter_code
_entity_poly.pdbx_strand_id
1 'polypeptide(L)' 'WSCGVCHVLGDAGGTGHIGPSLDGNAAMDVEFIAARINNGQGAMPGFGGQMTDEEIDLLARYVMQAKQ' A
#
# COMPACT_ATOMS: atom_id res chain seq x y z
N TRP A 1 1.75 -6.01 10.00
CA TRP A 1 1.76 -5.26 8.74
C TRP A 1 1.93 -3.80 9.07
N SER A 2 3.04 -3.16 8.72
CA SER A 2 3.24 -1.73 9.01
C SER A 2 3.68 -1.01 7.74
N CYS A 3 2.70 -0.75 6.88
CA CYS A 3 2.91 0.04 5.65
C CYS A 3 3.49 1.42 6.01
N GLY A 4 3.03 2.02 7.12
CA GLY A 4 3.44 3.34 7.60
C GLY A 4 4.89 3.46 8.07
N VAL A 5 5.59 2.35 8.33
CA VAL A 5 7.06 2.38 8.60
C VAL A 5 7.85 2.67 7.33
N CYS A 6 7.35 2.21 6.18
CA CYS A 6 8.01 2.40 4.89
C CYS A 6 7.44 3.57 4.09
N HIS A 7 6.15 3.84 4.22
CA HIS A 7 5.43 4.80 3.39
C HIS A 7 4.80 5.93 4.21
N VAL A 8 4.68 7.10 3.58
CA VAL A 8 3.82 8.20 4.04
C VAL A 8 2.39 7.90 3.61
N LEU A 9 1.46 7.98 4.56
CA LEU A 9 0.01 7.98 4.34
C LEU A 9 -0.61 8.72 5.54
N GLY A 10 -0.91 10.00 5.35
CA GLY A 10 -1.31 10.90 6.43
C GLY A 10 -2.54 10.40 7.20
N ASP A 11 -3.53 9.87 6.49
CA ASP A 11 -4.75 9.30 7.08
C ASP A 11 -4.46 8.16 8.07
N ALA A 12 -3.46 7.33 7.77
CA ALA A 12 -3.03 6.22 8.62
C ALA A 12 -1.94 6.63 9.64
N GLY A 13 -1.53 7.90 9.69
CA GLY A 13 -0.39 8.37 10.48
C GLY A 13 0.95 7.79 10.04
N GLY A 14 1.07 7.32 8.79
CA GLY A 14 2.31 6.79 8.23
C GLY A 14 3.31 7.91 7.92
N THR A 15 4.56 7.75 8.34
CA THR A 15 5.64 8.75 8.17
C THR A 15 6.90 8.16 7.52
N GLY A 16 6.78 6.98 6.93
CA GLY A 16 7.92 6.27 6.35
C GLY A 16 8.34 6.85 5.00
N HIS A 17 9.65 6.90 4.75
CA HIS A 17 10.22 7.43 3.50
C HIS A 17 11.12 6.41 2.77
N ILE A 18 11.00 5.13 3.11
CA ILE A 18 11.74 4.05 2.42
C ILE A 18 11.08 3.76 1.06
N GLY A 19 9.75 3.67 1.05
CA GLY A 19 8.94 3.58 -0.15
C GLY A 19 8.43 4.95 -0.60
N PRO A 20 7.87 5.05 -1.81
CA PRO A 20 7.23 6.28 -2.28
C PRO A 20 6.08 6.70 -1.36
N SER A 21 5.80 8.01 -1.31
CA SER A 21 4.59 8.53 -0.68
C SER A 21 3.35 7.90 -1.32
N LEU A 22 2.40 7.49 -0.49
CA LEU A 22 1.09 7.06 -0.95
C LEU A 22 0.19 8.28 -1.20
N ASP A 23 0.29 9.31 -0.36
CA ASP A 23 -0.42 10.59 -0.52
C ASP A 23 -0.04 11.29 -1.82
N GLY A 24 -1.04 11.86 -2.50
CA GLY A 24 -0.89 12.64 -3.73
C GLY A 24 -0.42 11.83 -4.95
N ASN A 25 -0.32 10.51 -4.86
CA ASN A 25 0.26 9.71 -5.92
C ASN A 25 -0.79 9.31 -6.98
N ALA A 26 -0.76 10.04 -8.09
CA ALA A 26 -1.66 9.85 -9.23
C ALA A 26 -1.37 8.57 -10.06
N ALA A 27 -0.21 7.94 -9.89
CA ALA A 27 0.17 6.74 -10.66
C ALA A 27 -0.41 5.43 -10.09
N MET A 28 -1.16 5.51 -8.99
CA MET A 28 -1.76 4.33 -8.35
C MET A 28 -3.27 4.24 -8.64
N ASP A 29 -3.72 3.06 -9.03
CA ASP A 29 -5.11 2.59 -8.95
C ASP A 29 -5.21 1.37 -8.01
N VAL A 30 -6.43 0.87 -7.78
CA VAL A 30 -6.68 -0.23 -6.82
C VAL A 30 -5.94 -1.49 -7.27
N GLU A 31 -6.00 -1.79 -8.57
CA GLU A 31 -5.39 -2.97 -9.18
C GLU A 31 -3.86 -2.94 -9.03
N PHE A 32 -3.24 -1.79 -9.27
CA PHE A 32 -1.81 -1.58 -9.07
C PHE A 32 -1.43 -1.79 -7.61
N ILE A 33 -2.15 -1.19 -6.66
CA ILE A 33 -1.84 -1.31 -5.23
C ILE A 33 -2.01 -2.76 -4.77
N ALA A 34 -3.10 -3.42 -5.14
CA ALA A 34 -3.34 -4.83 -4.83
C ALA A 34 -2.20 -5.72 -5.36
N ALA A 35 -1.76 -5.50 -6.60
CA ALA A 35 -0.64 -6.23 -7.18
C ALA A 35 0.67 -6.00 -6.43
N ARG A 36 0.92 -4.78 -5.90
CA ARG A 36 2.11 -4.50 -5.08
C ARG A 36 2.04 -5.12 -3.70
N ILE A 37 0.88 -5.07 -3.05
CA ILE A 37 0.67 -5.73 -1.75
C ILE A 37 0.85 -7.24 -1.91
N ASN A 38 0.29 -7.84 -2.96
CA ASN A 38 0.39 -9.28 -3.17
C ASN A 38 1.82 -9.73 -3.51
N ASN A 39 2.45 -9.09 -4.50
CA ASN A 39 3.68 -9.59 -5.10
C ASN A 39 4.96 -8.89 -4.60
N GLY A 40 4.83 -7.72 -3.99
CA GLY A 40 5.97 -6.85 -3.68
C GLY A 40 6.60 -6.20 -4.92
N GLN A 41 7.62 -5.38 -4.70
CA GLN A 41 8.51 -4.88 -5.75
C GLN A 41 9.83 -4.40 -5.14
N GLY A 42 10.96 -4.90 -5.64
CA GLY A 42 12.28 -4.48 -5.15
C GLY A 42 12.41 -4.80 -3.65
N ALA A 43 12.64 -3.78 -2.84
CA ALA A 43 12.72 -3.92 -1.38
C ALA A 43 11.36 -4.02 -0.68
N MET A 44 10.25 -3.69 -1.37
CA MET A 44 8.90 -3.86 -0.81
C MET A 44 8.54 -5.36 -0.80
N PRO A 45 8.31 -5.96 0.37
CA PRO A 45 7.93 -7.38 0.44
C PRO A 45 6.53 -7.61 -0.14
N GLY A 46 6.31 -8.80 -0.70
CA GLY A 46 4.99 -9.30 -1.04
C GLY A 46 4.33 -9.95 0.17
N PHE A 47 3.02 -9.79 0.28
CA PHE A 47 2.19 -10.28 1.38
C PHE A 47 1.18 -11.34 0.93
N GLY A 48 1.21 -11.74 -0.34
CA GLY A 48 0.42 -12.85 -0.87
C GLY A 48 0.68 -14.15 -0.12
N GLY A 49 -0.38 -14.90 0.16
CA GLY A 49 -0.34 -16.12 0.97
C GLY A 49 -0.21 -15.88 2.48
N GLN A 50 0.04 -14.63 2.91
CA GLN A 50 -0.06 -14.23 4.30
C GLN A 50 -1.35 -13.44 4.58
N MET A 51 -1.91 -12.80 3.55
CA MET A 51 -3.24 -12.19 3.52
C MET A 51 -4.10 -12.90 2.48
N THR A 52 -5.40 -12.93 2.71
CA THR A 52 -6.40 -13.37 1.73
C THR A 52 -6.57 -12.34 0.61
N ASP A 53 -7.07 -12.76 -0.55
CA ASP A 53 -7.35 -11.86 -1.67
C ASP A 53 -8.34 -10.75 -1.29
N GLU A 54 -9.31 -11.05 -0.42
CA GLU A 54 -10.28 -10.09 0.10
C GLU A 54 -9.64 -9.04 1.01
N GLU A 55 -8.69 -9.44 1.88
CA GLU A 55 -7.95 -8.50 2.72
C GLU A 55 -7.03 -7.60 1.88
N ILE A 56 -6.44 -8.13 0.81
CA ILE A 56 -5.60 -7.36 -0.12
C ILE A 56 -6.45 -6.33 -0.88
N ASP A 57 -7.60 -6.73 -1.42
CA ASP A 57 -8.53 -5.82 -2.11
C ASP A 57 -9.03 -4.71 -1.16
N LEU A 58 -9.42 -5.08 0.06
CA LEU A 58 -9.87 -4.12 1.07
C LEU A 58 -8.77 -3.09 1.41
N LEU A 59 -7.54 -3.55 1.63
CA LEU A 59 -6.41 -2.67 1.92
C LEU A 59 -6.08 -1.77 0.73
N ALA A 60 -6.12 -2.30 -0.50
CA ALA A 60 -5.87 -1.51 -1.70
C ALA A 60 -6.91 -0.40 -1.91
N ARG A 61 -8.19 -0.70 -1.68
CA ARG A 61 -9.27 0.29 -1.73
C ARG A 61 -9.11 1.36 -0.65
N TYR A 62 -8.75 0.97 0.57
CA TYR A 62 -8.48 1.91 1.64
C TYR A 62 -7.35 2.88 1.26
N VAL A 63 -6.20 2.38 0.81
CA VAL A 63 -5.08 3.24 0.38
C VAL A 63 -5.52 4.18 -0.75
N MET A 64 -6.31 3.70 -1.72
CA MET A 64 -6.82 4.55 -2.80
C MET A 64 -7.79 5.65 -2.35
N GLN A 65 -8.56 5.43 -1.29
CA GLN A 65 -9.45 6.44 -0.74
C GLN A 65 -8.71 7.43 0.15
N ALA A 66 -7.68 6.95 0.86
CA ALA A 66 -6.91 7.69 1.83
C ALA A 66 -5.80 8.56 1.23
N LYS A 67 -5.38 8.34 -0.03
CA LYS A 67 -4.22 8.99 -0.69
C LYS A 67 -4.34 10.49 -0.99
N GLN A 68 -5.14 11.24 -0.25
CA GLN A 68 -5.40 12.67 -0.50
C GLN A 68 -4.18 13.55 -0.25
#